data_AF-A0A7S3A0T6-F1
#
_entry.id   AF-A0A7S3A0T6-F1
#
_cell.length_a   1.000
_cell.length_b   1.000
_cell.length_c   1.000
_cell.angle_alpha   90.00
_cell.angle_beta   90.00
_cell.angle_gamma   90.00
#
_symmetry.space_group_name_H-M   'P 1'
#
loop_
_entity.id
_entity.type
_entity.pdbx_description
1 polymer ?
#
loop_
_entity_poly.entity_id
_entity_poly.type
_entity_poly.pdbx_seq_one_letter_code
_entity_poly.pdbx_strand_id
1 'polypeptide(L)'
;MVKAKLIVSIVIRLMLSAVFLMAGTVKLTDKLDENTHEMMLKGFDTYAEMFKIDTLGLNPDQFRVFVGTLEVISVVLLWFVPLAGSFLQGVVMIGAAVIHIMASE
;
A
#
# COMPACT_ATOMS: atom_id res chain seq x y z
N MET A 1 12.83 30.58 -3.24
CA MET A 1 13.18 29.17 -3.51
C MET A 1 12.74 28.19 -2.39
N VAL A 2 12.98 28.49 -1.11
CA VAL A 2 12.60 27.61 0.03
C VAL A 2 11.08 27.39 0.16
N LYS A 3 10.27 28.45 0.01
CA LYS A 3 8.80 28.33 0.07
C LYS A 3 8.21 27.43 -1.02
N ALA A 4 8.73 27.51 -2.24
CA ALA A 4 8.29 26.66 -3.35
C ALA A 4 8.59 25.18 -3.09
N LYS A 5 9.80 24.85 -2.59
CA LYS A 5 10.16 23.49 -2.21
C LYS A 5 9.26 22.92 -1.11
N LEU A 6 8.91 23.75 -0.12
CA LEU A 6 8.00 23.37 0.95
C LEU A 6 6.59 23.07 0.42
N ILE A 7 6.03 23.96 -0.41
CA ILE A 7 4.71 23.78 -1.02
C ILE A 7 4.69 22.50 -1.86
N VAL A 8 5.67 22.31 -2.74
CA VAL A 8 5.79 21.10 -3.56
C VAL A 8 5.84 19.85 -2.69
N SER A 9 6.64 19.86 -1.61
CA SER A 9 6.70 18.71 -0.70
C SER A 9 5.36 18.44 -0.02
N ILE A 10 4.63 19.47 0.42
CA ILE A 10 3.32 19.31 1.06
C ILE A 10 2.31 18.73 0.06
N VAL A 11 2.26 19.26 -1.16
CA VAL A 11 1.36 18.77 -2.22
C VAL A 11 1.63 17.30 -2.52
N ILE A 12 2.91 16.92 -2.70
CA ILE A 12 3.28 15.52 -2.95
C ILE A 12 2.87 14.63 -1.75
N ARG A 13 3.13 15.07 -0.52
CA ARG A 13 2.74 14.30 0.68
C ARG A 13 1.23 14.12 0.77
N LEU A 14 0.45 15.15 0.46
CA LEU A 14 -1.01 15.06 0.43
C LEU A 14 -1.49 14.07 -0.61
N MET A 15 -0.95 14.12 -1.83
CA MET A 15 -1.31 13.19 -2.90
C MET A 15 -0.96 11.74 -2.53
N LEU A 16 0.26 11.51 -2.03
CA LEU A 16 0.69 10.18 -1.57
C LEU A 16 -0.16 9.70 -0.39
N SER A 17 -0.48 10.58 0.55
CA SER A 17 -1.34 10.25 1.69
C SER A 17 -2.72 9.80 1.22
N ALA A 18 -3.32 10.53 0.27
CA ALA A 18 -4.63 10.21 -0.26
C ALA A 18 -4.63 8.82 -0.93
N VAL A 19 -3.66 8.56 -1.83
CA VAL A 19 -3.57 7.29 -2.55
C VAL A 19 -3.34 6.13 -1.58
N PHE A 20 -2.37 6.22 -0.67
CA PHE A 20 -2.05 5.14 0.26
C PHE A 20 -3.11 4.93 1.33
N LEU A 21 -3.75 5.99 1.84
CA LEU A 21 -4.88 5.82 2.76
C LEU A 21 -6.05 5.14 2.06
N MET A 22 -6.42 5.55 0.85
CA MET A 22 -7.48 4.89 0.11
C MET A 22 -7.13 3.42 -0.14
N ALA A 23 -5.95 3.15 -0.71
CA ALA A 23 -5.49 1.81 -1.04
C ALA A 23 -5.39 0.89 0.19
N GLY A 24 -4.91 1.40 1.33
CA GLY A 24 -4.83 0.65 2.58
C GLY A 24 -6.19 0.44 3.21
N THR A 25 -7.04 1.46 3.21
CA THR A 25 -8.39 1.37 3.80
C THR A 25 -9.26 0.36 3.07
N VAL A 26 -9.27 0.35 1.73
CA VAL A 26 -10.04 -0.67 0.98
C VAL A 26 -9.52 -2.09 1.21
N LYS A 27 -8.23 -2.27 1.54
CA LYS A 27 -7.69 -3.58 1.93
C LYS A 27 -8.10 -3.99 3.34
N LEU A 28 -8.40 -3.04 4.23
CA LEU A 28 -8.72 -3.30 5.63
C LEU A 28 -10.23 -3.36 5.92
N THR A 29 -11.04 -2.64 5.15
CA THR A 29 -12.50 -2.57 5.36
C THR A 29 -13.26 -2.38 4.06
N ASP A 30 -14.45 -2.95 4.03
CA ASP A 30 -15.51 -2.83 3.03
C ASP A 30 -16.24 -1.47 3.04
N LYS A 31 -16.12 -0.69 4.12
CA LYS A 31 -16.88 0.56 4.32
C LYS A 31 -16.59 1.67 3.30
N LEU A 32 -15.45 1.62 2.61
CA LEU A 32 -15.08 2.62 1.62
C LEU A 32 -15.63 2.27 0.24
N ASP A 33 -15.46 1.02 -0.18
CA ASP A 33 -16.10 0.45 -1.37
C ASP A 33 -16.09 -1.07 -1.26
N GLU A 34 -17.28 -1.66 -1.08
CA GLU A 34 -17.47 -3.10 -0.87
C GLU A 34 -17.00 -3.91 -2.09
N ASN A 35 -17.31 -3.44 -3.30
CA ASN A 35 -16.90 -4.12 -4.53
C ASN A 35 -15.37 -4.18 -4.66
N THR A 36 -14.68 -3.06 -4.43
CA THR A 36 -13.21 -3.05 -4.42
C THR A 36 -12.66 -3.92 -3.29
N HIS A 37 -13.28 -3.94 -2.11
CA HIS A 37 -12.84 -4.81 -1.02
C HIS A 37 -12.92 -6.30 -1.40
N GLU A 38 -14.03 -6.74 -2.00
CA GLU A 38 -14.19 -8.10 -2.50
C GLU A 38 -13.19 -8.43 -3.62
N MET A 39 -12.93 -7.48 -4.52
CA MET A 39 -11.89 -7.63 -5.53
C MET A 39 -10.51 -7.79 -4.91
N MET A 40 -10.20 -7.04 -3.84
CA MET A 40 -8.94 -7.18 -3.11
C MET A 40 -8.83 -8.54 -2.42
N LEU A 41 -9.90 -9.05 -1.80
CA LEU A 41 -9.90 -10.39 -1.18
C LEU A 41 -9.46 -11.45 -2.19
N LYS A 42 -10.10 -11.47 -3.37
CA LYS A 42 -9.75 -12.42 -4.44
C LYS A 42 -8.37 -12.17 -5.03
N GLY A 43 -7.98 -10.91 -5.22
CA GLY A 43 -6.66 -10.57 -5.77
C GLY A 43 -5.52 -11.00 -4.86
N PHE A 44 -5.70 -10.88 -3.54
CA PHE A 44 -4.69 -11.27 -2.57
C PHE A 44 -4.46 -12.77 -2.48
N ASP A 45 -5.42 -13.62 -2.88
CA ASP A 45 -5.17 -15.06 -3.06
C ASP A 45 -4.09 -15.30 -4.11
N THR A 46 -4.16 -14.59 -5.24
CA THR A 46 -3.15 -14.70 -6.31
C THR A 46 -1.82 -14.07 -5.88
N TYR A 47 -1.86 -12.93 -5.18
CA TYR A 47 -0.62 -12.28 -4.70
C TYR A 47 0.10 -13.12 -3.65
N ALA A 48 -0.65 -13.79 -2.78
CA ALA A 48 -0.15 -14.73 -1.80
C ALA A 48 0.62 -15.88 -2.46
N GLU A 49 0.06 -16.45 -3.52
CA GLU A 49 0.70 -17.52 -4.30
C GLU A 49 1.98 -17.03 -4.99
N MET A 50 1.94 -15.88 -5.66
CA MET A 50 3.12 -15.30 -6.34
C MET A 50 4.27 -15.02 -5.37
N PHE A 51 3.97 -14.47 -4.20
CA PHE A 51 4.97 -14.19 -3.18
C PHE A 51 5.32 -15.39 -2.29
N LYS A 52 4.67 -16.54 -2.47
CA LYS A 52 4.85 -17.75 -1.66
C LYS A 52 4.77 -17.45 -0.16
N ILE A 53 3.75 -16.67 0.25
CA ILE A 53 3.60 -16.21 1.63
C ILE A 53 3.32 -17.35 2.62
N ASP A 54 2.89 -18.52 2.11
CA ASP A 54 2.71 -19.75 2.86
C ASP A 54 4.03 -20.21 3.51
N THR A 55 5.17 -19.93 2.86
CA THR A 55 6.51 -20.18 3.42
C THR A 55 6.81 -19.32 4.66
N LEU A 56 6.08 -18.23 4.85
CA LEU A 56 6.13 -17.37 6.02
C LEU A 56 5.06 -17.74 7.07
N GLY A 57 4.26 -18.78 6.83
CA GLY A 57 3.17 -19.20 7.71
C GLY A 57 1.97 -18.24 7.71
N LEU A 58 1.83 -17.40 6.67
CA LEU A 58 0.73 -16.45 6.53
C LEU A 58 -0.30 -16.95 5.52
N ASN A 59 -1.57 -16.64 5.77
CA ASN A 59 -2.63 -16.82 4.79
C ASN A 59 -2.88 -15.53 3.97
N PRO A 60 -3.60 -15.61 2.83
CA PRO A 60 -3.85 -14.45 1.97
C PRO A 60 -4.51 -13.26 2.69
N ASP A 61 -5.44 -13.55 3.60
CA ASP A 61 -6.15 -12.53 4.38
C ASP A 61 -5.22 -11.78 5.34
N GLN A 62 -4.36 -12.51 6.05
CA GLN A 62 -3.33 -11.94 6.92
C GLN A 62 -2.33 -11.10 6.12
N PHE A 63 -1.95 -11.54 4.92
CA PHE A 63 -1.08 -10.77 4.05
C PHE A 63 -1.74 -9.49 3.55
N ARG A 64 -3.02 -9.54 3.16
CA ARG A 64 -3.82 -8.36 2.80
C ARG A 64 -3.90 -7.35 3.94
N VAL A 65 -4.24 -7.82 5.14
CA VAL A 65 -4.33 -6.97 6.34
C VAL A 65 -2.96 -6.38 6.67
N PHE A 66 -1.89 -7.17 6.56
CA PHE A 66 -0.53 -6.70 6.78
C PHE A 66 -0.14 -5.58 5.80
N VAL A 67 -0.32 -5.80 4.49
CA VAL A 67 -0.02 -4.79 3.46
C VAL A 67 -0.88 -3.54 3.63
N GLY A 68 -2.19 -3.68 3.85
CA GLY A 68 -3.09 -2.54 4.10
C GLY A 68 -2.70 -1.75 5.34
N THR A 69 -2.26 -2.43 6.40
CA THR A 69 -1.74 -1.79 7.62
C THR A 69 -0.45 -1.03 7.35
N LEU A 70 0.49 -1.61 6.60
CA LEU A 70 1.73 -0.94 6.22
C LEU A 70 1.45 0.32 5.39
N GLU A 71 0.48 0.28 4.48
CA GLU A 71 0.09 1.45 3.68
C GLU A 71 -0.44 2.57 4.56
N VAL A 72 -1.33 2.29 5.53
CA VAL A 72 -1.86 3.30 6.46
C VAL A 72 -0.75 3.84 7.38
N ILE A 73 0.08 2.96 7.96
CA ILE A 73 1.22 3.36 8.80
C ILE A 73 2.20 4.24 8.01
N SER A 74 2.44 3.91 6.74
CA SER A 74 3.35 4.69 5.88
C SER A 74 2.90 6.14 5.73
N VAL A 75 1.59 6.41 5.74
CA VAL A 75 1.04 7.76 5.67
C VAL A 75 1.28 8.51 6.97
N VAL A 76 1.07 7.87 8.12
CA VAL A 76 1.42 8.46 9.42
C VAL A 76 2.91 8.81 9.43
N LEU A 77 3.77 7.87 9.05
CA LEU A 77 5.22 8.10 8.94
C LEU A 77 5.57 9.20 7.95
N LEU A 78 4.86 9.36 6.83
CA LEU A 78 5.14 10.38 5.83
C LEU A 78 5.02 11.81 6.38
N TRP A 79 4.16 12.02 7.38
CA TRP A 79 3.97 13.33 8.02
C TRP A 79 4.96 13.59 9.16
N PHE A 80 5.29 12.57 9.97
CA PHE A 80 6.17 12.73 11.13
C PHE A 80 7.65 12.47 10.83
N VAL A 81 7.94 11.46 10.00
CA VAL A 81 9.28 11.02 9.60
C VAL A 81 9.31 10.77 8.08
N PRO A 82 9.35 11.84 7.26
CA PRO A 82 9.02 11.77 5.83
C PRO A 82 9.86 10.76 5.05
N LEU A 83 11.14 10.64 5.38
CA LEU A 83 12.04 9.67 4.75
C LEU A 83 11.55 8.23 4.97
N ALA A 84 11.21 7.87 6.21
CA ALA A 84 10.72 6.53 6.55
C ALA A 84 9.37 6.23 5.88
N GLY A 85 8.45 7.20 5.88
CA GLY A 85 7.17 7.07 5.19
C GLY A 85 7.35 6.85 3.69
N SER A 86 8.15 7.70 3.03
CA SER A 86 8.42 7.56 1.58
C SER A 86 9.14 6.25 1.24
N PHE A 87 10.03 5.77 2.11
CA PHE A 87 10.72 4.51 1.90
C PHE A 87 9.74 3.33 1.98
N LEU A 88 8.90 3.29 3.01
CA LEU A 88 7.89 2.24 3.17
C LEU A 88 6.88 2.24 2.01
N GLN A 89 6.43 3.42 1.59
CA GLN A 89 5.60 3.58 0.37
C GLN A 89 6.30 3.02 -0.87
N GLY A 90 7.60 3.32 -1.03
CA GLY A 90 8.41 2.79 -2.12
C GLY A 90 8.47 1.26 -2.12
N VAL A 91 8.72 0.64 -0.96
CA VAL A 91 8.76 -0.83 -0.82
C VAL A 91 7.42 -1.46 -1.22
N VAL A 92 6.30 -0.90 -0.77
CA VAL A 92 4.96 -1.40 -1.13
C VAL A 92 4.72 -1.29 -2.65
N MET A 93 5.07 -0.15 -3.26
CA MET A 93 4.91 0.03 -4.71
C MET A 93 5.81 -0.90 -5.52
N ILE A 94 7.03 -1.18 -5.05
CA ILE A 94 7.91 -2.16 -5.69
C ILE A 94 7.28 -3.55 -5.63
N GLY A 95 6.73 -3.95 -4.49
CA GLY A 95 6.00 -5.21 -4.36
C GLY A 95 4.84 -5.31 -5.34
N ALA A 96 4.03 -4.25 -5.46
CA ALA A 96 2.94 -4.18 -6.43
C ALA A 96 3.44 -4.25 -7.89
N ALA A 97 4.54 -3.58 -8.22
CA ALA A 97 5.13 -3.63 -9.55
C ALA A 97 5.65 -5.02 -9.91
N VAL A 98 6.29 -5.72 -8.96
CA VAL A 98 6.76 -7.10 -9.14
C VAL A 98 5.60 -8.05 -9.45
N ILE A 99 4.49 -7.95 -8.69
CA ILE A 99 3.27 -8.71 -8.99
C ILE A 99 2.81 -8.45 -10.42
N HIS A 100 2.71 -7.19 -10.83
CA HIS A 100 2.23 -6.85 -12.18
C HIS A 100 3.12 -7.41 -13.29
N ILE A 101 4.43 -7.43 -13.08
CA ILE A 101 5.38 -8.03 -14.03
C ILE A 101 5.17 -9.55 -14.08
N MET A 102 5.14 -10.22 -12.92
CA MET A 102 4.94 -11.67 -12.83
C MET A 102 3.59 -12.12 -13.39
N ALA A 103 2.54 -11.31 -13.24
CA ALA A 103 1.21 -11.61 -13.77
C ALA A 103 1.05 -11.30 -15.27
N SER A 104 2.03 -10.63 -15.89
CA SER A 104 2.05 -10.30 -17.32
C SER A 104 2.85 -11.29 -18.17
N GLU A 105 3.56 -12.22 -17.53
CA GLU A 105 4.27 -13.35 -18.14
C GLU A 105 3.34 -14.59 -18.22
#